data_AF-X0T0Y0-F1
#
_entry.id   AF-X0T0Y0-F1
#
_cell.length_a   1.000
_cell.length_b   1.000
_cell.length_c   1.000
_cell.angle_alpha   90.00
_cell.angle_beta   90.00
_cell.angle_gamma   90.00
#
_symmetry.space_group_name_H-M   'P 1'
#
loop_
_entity.id
_entity.type
_entity.pdbx_description
1 polymer ?
#
loop_
_entity_poly.entity_id
_entity_poly.type
_entity_poly.pdbx_seq_one_letter_code
_entity_poly.pdbx_strand_id
1 'polypeptide(L)'
;FTSATFTSATDILPIFNSVQRKLLALYKFKQICLIKTNKSLNEQIDLNFNPISSLNSNHYITLIHNKHKSQFSIFDLIRIINSSLSYEVNFFPEPKKIKNPWDNKPFSISNLYNIYFFIKKSNIPMSTLFSRFFESNFDIRHFENYNQFIIKNYSIENCHLLTDSRKISYIRSIISTYNRKNIKSNNNFNIDKKFPPKRLIKVMGKFIKPYLMANYSYESDIRIKYRMKLNKLLREFKKQNPLFGRKILSFSIRKIYYISRLIYEEKQCIFLPFNSYIPKPEFISIEDKGYFIDFKESNNYTTFPIFEQDNKSIIENNNILLSSKTIKEVKFTPDQIIIITEKYYPVIKDLLNSVTTTPTSTINND
;
A
#
# COMPACT_ATOMS: atom_id res chain seq x y z
N PHE A 1 36.07 -47.08 45.42
CA PHE A 1 35.54 -45.77 45.82
C PHE A 1 36.70 -44.90 46.25
N THR A 2 37.29 -44.13 45.34
CA THR A 2 38.23 -43.05 45.67
C THR A 2 37.47 -41.75 45.50
N SER A 3 37.02 -41.19 46.62
CA SER A 3 36.33 -39.92 46.69
C SER A 3 37.31 -38.79 46.35
N ALA A 4 37.36 -38.41 45.08
CA ALA A 4 38.04 -37.19 44.67
C ALA A 4 37.27 -36.00 45.24
N THR A 5 37.81 -35.38 46.30
CA THR A 5 37.33 -34.13 46.87
C THR A 5 37.63 -33.01 45.90
N PHE A 6 36.64 -32.63 45.06
CA PHE A 6 36.71 -31.48 44.19
C PHE A 6 36.57 -30.19 45.02
N THR A 7 37.69 -29.62 45.45
CA THR A 7 37.73 -28.46 46.37
C THR A 7 37.92 -27.11 45.67
N SER A 8 37.96 -27.05 44.33
CA SER A 8 38.14 -25.78 43.61
C SER A 8 37.24 -25.68 42.37
N ALA A 9 36.76 -24.46 42.07
CA ALA A 9 36.04 -24.15 40.84
C ALA A 9 36.88 -24.45 39.57
N THR A 10 38.21 -24.48 39.71
CA THR A 10 39.17 -24.72 38.64
C THR A 10 39.27 -26.19 38.22
N ASP A 11 38.98 -27.15 39.10
CA ASP A 11 39.01 -28.59 38.76
C ASP A 11 37.72 -29.08 38.11
N ILE A 12 36.60 -28.42 38.39
CA ILE A 12 35.27 -28.76 37.85
C ILE A 12 35.14 -28.28 36.40
N LEU A 13 35.75 -27.14 36.06
CA LEU A 13 35.61 -26.51 34.75
C LEU A 13 36.12 -27.37 33.57
N PRO A 14 37.29 -28.06 33.65
CA PRO A 14 37.75 -28.98 32.61
C PRO A 14 36.81 -30.16 32.39
N ILE A 15 36.27 -30.73 33.46
CA ILE A 15 35.31 -31.84 33.41
C ILE A 15 34.02 -31.37 32.74
N PHE A 16 33.48 -30.23 33.18
CA PHE A 16 32.31 -29.61 32.57
C PHE A 16 32.52 -29.35 31.07
N ASN A 17 33.65 -28.76 30.67
CA ASN A 17 33.98 -28.51 29.27
C ASN A 17 34.05 -29.80 28.43
N SER A 18 34.63 -30.87 28.99
CA SER A 18 34.72 -32.18 28.32
C SER A 18 33.33 -32.81 28.12
N VAL A 19 32.50 -32.80 29.17
CA VAL A 19 31.12 -33.30 29.11
C VAL A 19 30.30 -32.48 28.13
N GLN A 20 30.38 -31.15 28.19
CA GLN A 20 29.64 -30.25 27.31
C GLN A 20 30.01 -30.47 25.83
N ARG A 21 31.31 -30.63 25.51
CA ARG A 21 31.75 -30.94 24.14
C ARG A 21 31.15 -32.25 23.63
N LYS A 22 31.20 -33.32 24.43
CA LYS A 22 30.62 -34.62 24.05
C LYS A 22 29.11 -34.52 23.85
N LEU A 23 28.41 -33.84 24.76
CA LEU A 23 26.97 -33.62 24.68
C LEU A 23 26.57 -32.83 23.41
N LEU A 24 27.29 -31.75 23.11
CA LEU A 24 27.06 -30.95 21.90
C LEU A 24 27.32 -31.76 20.61
N ALA A 25 28.34 -32.63 20.61
CA ALA A 25 28.59 -33.54 19.49
C ALA A 25 27.43 -34.53 19.28
N LEU A 26 26.89 -35.11 20.37
CA LEU A 26 25.71 -35.99 20.30
C LEU A 26 24.47 -35.24 19.80
N TYR A 27 24.23 -34.02 20.25
CA TYR A 27 23.14 -33.19 19.72
C TYR A 27 23.29 -32.89 18.23
N LYS A 28 24.50 -32.58 17.77
CA LYS A 28 24.81 -32.39 16.35
C LYS A 28 24.57 -33.68 15.55
N PHE A 29 25.01 -34.82 16.07
CA PHE A 29 24.78 -36.12 15.43
C PHE A 29 23.29 -36.43 15.28
N LYS A 30 22.51 -36.27 16.35
CA LYS A 30 21.03 -36.39 16.31
C LYS A 30 20.43 -35.51 15.21
N GLN A 31 20.88 -34.25 15.10
CA GLN A 31 20.37 -33.33 14.09
C GLN A 31 20.70 -33.78 12.67
N ILE A 32 21.91 -34.29 12.42
CA ILE A 32 22.30 -34.85 11.12
C ILE A 32 21.42 -36.04 10.76
N CYS A 33 21.18 -36.96 11.71
CA CYS A 33 20.28 -38.08 11.50
C CYS A 33 18.87 -37.60 11.12
N LEU A 34 18.29 -36.68 11.89
CA LEU A 34 16.96 -36.12 11.61
C LEU A 34 16.86 -35.49 10.21
N ILE A 35 17.89 -34.77 9.76
CA ILE A 35 17.91 -34.15 8.42
C ILE A 35 17.97 -35.21 7.32
N LYS A 36 18.69 -36.32 7.55
CA LYS A 36 18.86 -37.42 6.58
C LYS A 36 17.66 -38.36 6.55
N THR A 37 16.98 -38.60 7.67
CA THR A 37 15.91 -39.59 7.78
C THR A 37 14.51 -39.01 7.56
N ASN A 38 14.30 -37.72 7.81
CA ASN A 38 12.97 -37.12 7.65
C ASN A 38 12.57 -37.03 6.17
N LYS A 39 11.36 -37.48 5.86
CA LYS A 39 10.77 -37.37 4.53
C LYS A 39 10.65 -35.91 4.11
N SER A 40 11.08 -35.60 2.90
CA SER A 40 10.70 -34.37 2.21
C SER A 40 9.22 -34.41 1.88
N LEU A 41 8.53 -33.30 2.04
CA LEU A 41 7.24 -33.12 1.38
C LEU A 41 7.45 -33.13 -0.14
N ASN A 42 6.40 -33.44 -0.90
CA ASN A 42 6.34 -33.40 -2.38
C ASN A 42 6.86 -32.06 -2.93
N GLU A 43 6.98 -31.94 -4.27
CA GLU A 43 7.47 -30.75 -4.98
C GLU A 43 7.12 -29.44 -4.27
N GLN A 44 8.15 -28.79 -3.73
CA GLN A 44 7.98 -27.61 -2.91
C GLN A 44 8.02 -26.39 -3.81
N ILE A 45 6.96 -25.60 -3.71
CA ILE A 45 6.77 -24.36 -4.43
C ILE A 45 6.96 -23.18 -3.47
N ASP A 46 7.36 -22.03 -3.99
CA ASP A 46 7.40 -20.77 -3.25
C ASP A 46 5.99 -20.14 -3.15
N LEU A 47 5.88 -18.99 -2.46
CA LEU A 47 4.59 -18.27 -2.35
C LEU A 47 4.11 -17.65 -3.67
N ASN A 48 4.94 -17.68 -4.70
CA ASN A 48 4.68 -17.19 -6.04
C ASN A 48 4.42 -18.35 -7.02
N PHE A 49 4.26 -19.58 -6.52
CA PHE A 49 4.04 -20.81 -7.29
C PHE A 49 5.20 -21.22 -8.21
N ASN A 50 6.40 -20.72 -7.98
CA ASN A 50 7.60 -21.19 -8.66
C ASN A 50 8.17 -22.41 -7.93
N PRO A 51 8.69 -23.41 -8.67
CA PRO A 51 9.33 -24.56 -8.05
C PRO A 51 10.63 -24.14 -7.35
N ILE A 52 10.81 -24.55 -6.08
CA ILE A 52 12.00 -24.18 -5.30
C ILE A 52 13.28 -24.77 -5.89
N SER A 53 13.17 -25.89 -6.63
CA SER A 53 14.27 -26.50 -7.38
C SER A 53 14.90 -25.57 -8.42
N SER A 54 14.17 -24.55 -8.90
CA SER A 54 14.71 -23.56 -9.84
C SER A 54 15.59 -22.49 -9.17
N LEU A 55 15.55 -22.37 -7.83
CA LEU A 55 16.33 -21.38 -7.11
C LEU A 55 17.76 -21.83 -6.85
N ASN A 56 18.68 -20.87 -6.84
CA ASN A 56 20.05 -21.07 -6.37
C ASN A 56 20.04 -21.52 -4.90
N SER A 57 20.97 -22.41 -4.51
CA SER A 57 21.16 -22.89 -3.13
C SER A 57 21.35 -21.76 -2.10
N ASN A 58 21.84 -20.60 -2.53
CA ASN A 58 21.97 -19.42 -1.68
C ASN A 58 20.63 -18.70 -1.39
N HIS A 59 19.56 -19.04 -2.11
CA HIS A 59 18.26 -18.36 -2.04
C HIS A 59 17.14 -19.22 -1.44
N TYR A 60 17.42 -20.48 -1.07
CA TYR A 60 16.48 -21.31 -0.32
C TYR A 60 17.13 -21.92 0.91
N ILE A 61 16.34 -22.11 1.96
CA ILE A 61 16.75 -22.79 3.18
C ILE A 61 15.89 -24.02 3.41
N THR A 62 16.52 -25.12 3.84
CA THR A 62 15.81 -26.32 4.26
C THR A 62 15.68 -26.36 5.78
N LEU A 63 14.45 -26.42 6.28
CA LEU A 63 14.11 -26.46 7.70
C LEU A 63 13.36 -27.74 8.03
N ILE A 64 13.55 -28.24 9.25
CA ILE A 64 12.69 -29.28 9.80
C ILE A 64 11.58 -28.57 10.56
N HIS A 65 10.35 -28.65 10.05
CA HIS A 65 9.18 -28.08 10.68
C HIS A 65 8.14 -29.18 10.86
N ASN A 66 7.61 -29.34 12.08
CA ASN A 66 6.63 -30.38 12.42
C ASN A 66 7.03 -31.80 11.97
N LYS A 67 8.31 -32.18 12.14
CA LYS A 67 8.89 -33.48 11.72
C LYS A 67 8.99 -33.71 10.20
N HIS A 68 8.65 -32.71 9.38
CA HIS A 68 8.80 -32.76 7.93
C HIS A 68 9.92 -31.85 7.45
N LYS A 69 10.61 -32.26 6.38
CA LYS A 69 11.64 -31.45 5.74
C LYS A 69 10.97 -30.51 4.72
N SER A 70 11.05 -29.21 4.99
CA SER A 70 10.44 -28.13 4.20
C SER A 70 11.49 -27.14 3.71
N GLN A 71 11.48 -26.84 2.41
CA GLN A 71 12.27 -25.81 1.79
C GLN A 71 11.46 -24.53 1.70
N PHE A 72 12.14 -23.41 1.91
CA PHE A 72 11.54 -22.10 1.85
C PHE A 72 12.45 -21.16 1.06
N SER A 73 11.84 -20.35 0.20
CA SER A 73 12.52 -19.18 -0.36
C SER A 73 12.88 -18.21 0.77
N ILE A 74 14.12 -17.74 0.77
CA ILE A 74 14.59 -16.81 1.79
C ILE A 74 13.88 -15.45 1.71
N PHE A 75 13.51 -15.02 0.50
CA PHE A 75 12.78 -13.77 0.28
C PHE A 75 11.36 -13.84 0.86
N ASP A 76 10.71 -15.00 0.71
CA ASP A 76 9.42 -15.26 1.33
C ASP A 76 9.50 -15.23 2.85
N LEU A 77 10.52 -15.88 3.42
CA LEU A 77 10.74 -15.85 4.86
C LEU A 77 10.96 -14.42 5.36
N ILE A 78 11.80 -13.62 4.71
CA ILE A 78 12.01 -12.21 5.08
C ILE A 78 10.70 -11.42 5.04
N ARG A 79 9.88 -11.62 3.99
CA ARG A 79 8.56 -10.98 3.87
C ARG A 79 7.62 -11.38 5.01
N ILE A 80 7.54 -12.67 5.33
CA ILE A 80 6.69 -13.19 6.41
C ILE A 80 7.16 -12.68 7.78
N ILE A 81 8.47 -12.69 8.01
CA ILE A 81 9.09 -12.20 9.25
C ILE A 81 8.75 -10.72 9.43
N ASN A 82 9.00 -9.90 8.41
CA ASN A 82 8.71 -8.48 8.48
C ASN A 82 7.23 -8.19 8.68
N SER A 83 6.35 -8.86 7.94
CA SER A 83 4.89 -8.72 8.10
C SER A 83 4.41 -9.11 9.51
N SER A 84 4.99 -10.16 10.09
CA SER A 84 4.64 -10.63 11.44
C SER A 84 5.14 -9.67 12.52
N LEU A 85 6.39 -9.22 12.41
CA LEU A 85 7.03 -8.34 13.41
C LEU A 85 6.59 -6.87 13.29
N SER A 86 6.13 -6.43 12.12
CA SER A 86 5.57 -5.09 11.92
C SER A 86 4.05 -5.04 12.06
N TYR A 87 3.41 -6.13 12.50
CA TYR A 87 1.97 -6.13 12.71
C TYR A 87 1.58 -5.05 13.72
N GLU A 88 0.58 -4.26 13.36
CA GLU A 88 0.09 -3.14 14.16
C GLU A 88 -1.44 -3.02 14.05
N VAL A 89 -2.03 -2.58 15.15
CA VAL A 89 -3.46 -2.24 15.25
C VAL A 89 -3.55 -0.76 15.61
N ASN A 90 -4.16 0.07 14.76
CA ASN A 90 -4.27 1.52 14.98
C ASN A 90 -2.93 2.21 15.33
N PHE A 91 -1.83 1.80 14.69
CA PHE A 91 -0.46 2.29 14.98
C PHE A 91 0.09 1.92 16.37
N PHE A 92 -0.54 0.97 17.06
CA PHE A 92 0.03 0.28 18.22
C PHE A 92 0.69 -1.01 17.73
N PRO A 93 2.03 -1.16 17.89
CA PRO A 93 2.74 -2.38 17.56
C PRO A 93 2.20 -3.57 18.34
N GLU A 94 1.84 -4.64 17.65
CA GLU A 94 1.41 -5.91 18.24
C GLU A 94 2.09 -7.07 17.49
N PRO A 95 3.43 -7.20 17.56
CA PRO A 95 4.17 -8.17 16.78
C PRO A 95 3.65 -9.59 17.01
N LYS A 96 3.51 -10.35 15.93
CA LYS A 96 2.99 -11.72 15.96
C LYS A 96 4.11 -12.74 15.84
N LYS A 97 3.84 -13.95 16.35
CA LYS A 97 4.70 -15.12 16.11
C LYS A 97 4.86 -15.32 14.61
N ILE A 98 6.10 -15.54 14.17
CA ILE A 98 6.42 -15.86 12.78
C ILE A 98 5.96 -17.29 12.52
N LYS A 99 5.10 -17.45 11.51
CA LYS A 99 4.46 -18.72 11.19
C LYS A 99 4.86 -19.21 9.82
N ASN A 100 4.83 -20.52 9.65
CA ASN A 100 4.95 -21.15 8.34
C ASN A 100 3.68 -20.85 7.53
N PRO A 101 3.80 -20.36 6.28
CA PRO A 101 2.64 -19.96 5.49
C PRO A 101 1.75 -21.14 5.08
N TRP A 102 2.28 -22.36 5.05
CA TRP A 102 1.56 -23.55 4.57
C TRP A 102 0.69 -24.20 5.65
N ASP A 103 1.13 -24.20 6.91
CA ASP A 103 0.40 -24.84 8.01
C ASP A 103 -0.03 -23.87 9.13
N ASN A 104 0.30 -22.58 8.99
CA ASN A 104 -0.01 -21.52 9.95
C ASN A 104 0.52 -21.80 11.38
N LYS A 105 1.53 -22.67 11.53
CA LYS A 105 2.15 -22.98 12.83
C LYS A 105 3.41 -22.14 13.05
N PRO A 106 3.69 -21.73 14.31
CA PRO A 106 4.84 -20.88 14.61
C PRO A 106 6.15 -21.64 14.42
N PHE A 107 7.16 -20.98 13.86
CA PHE A 107 8.51 -21.54 13.79
C PHE A 107 9.09 -21.73 15.21
N SER A 108 9.85 -22.82 15.39
CA SER A 108 10.61 -23.04 16.62
C SER A 108 11.78 -22.06 16.71
N ILE A 109 12.24 -21.79 17.94
CA ILE A 109 13.41 -20.92 18.19
C ILE A 109 14.63 -21.41 17.41
N SER A 110 14.88 -22.73 17.39
CA SER A 110 15.97 -23.33 16.61
C SER A 110 15.87 -23.01 15.12
N ASN A 111 14.66 -23.03 14.54
CA ASN A 111 14.46 -22.67 13.15
C ASN A 111 14.71 -21.18 12.90
N LEU A 112 14.30 -20.31 13.83
CA LEU A 112 14.58 -18.87 13.74
C LEU A 112 16.08 -18.57 13.75
N TYR A 113 16.86 -19.25 14.61
CA TYR A 113 18.33 -19.17 14.58
C TYR A 113 18.90 -19.63 13.23
N ASN A 114 18.43 -20.77 12.70
CA ASN A 114 18.88 -21.28 11.41
C ASN A 114 18.62 -20.27 10.28
N ILE A 115 17.43 -19.66 10.25
CA ILE A 115 17.08 -18.62 9.27
C ILE A 115 18.00 -17.40 9.43
N TYR A 116 18.19 -16.91 10.65
CA TYR A 116 19.03 -15.75 10.92
C TYR A 116 20.48 -15.95 10.45
N PHE A 117 21.10 -17.07 10.82
CA PHE A 117 22.48 -17.35 10.41
C PHE A 117 22.61 -17.68 8.93
N PHE A 118 21.57 -18.20 8.28
CA PHE A 118 21.53 -18.36 6.83
C PHE A 118 21.60 -17.01 6.13
N ILE A 119 20.73 -16.06 6.50
CA ILE A 119 20.76 -14.70 5.94
C ILE A 119 22.11 -14.03 6.21
N LYS A 120 22.62 -14.12 7.44
CA LYS A 120 23.91 -13.50 7.82
C LYS A 120 25.11 -14.02 7.02
N LYS A 121 25.08 -15.30 6.60
CA LYS A 121 26.14 -15.90 5.79
C LYS A 121 25.98 -15.64 4.29
N SER A 122 24.77 -15.26 3.87
CA SER A 122 24.46 -14.93 2.49
C SER A 122 24.75 -13.46 2.18
N ASN A 123 24.69 -13.07 0.91
CA ASN A 123 24.80 -11.67 0.48
C ASN A 123 23.46 -10.90 0.60
N ILE A 124 22.47 -11.45 1.28
CA ILE A 124 21.13 -10.85 1.39
C ILE A 124 21.12 -9.87 2.57
N PRO A 125 20.59 -8.65 2.39
CA PRO A 125 20.53 -7.68 3.48
C PRO A 125 19.65 -8.19 4.62
N MET A 126 20.18 -8.11 5.84
CA MET A 126 19.43 -8.45 7.05
C MET A 126 18.33 -7.42 7.29
N SER A 127 17.10 -7.88 7.55
CA SER A 127 16.03 -7.00 8.00
C SER A 127 16.32 -6.44 9.39
N THR A 128 16.19 -5.12 9.56
CA THR A 128 16.33 -4.47 10.87
C THR A 128 15.39 -5.07 11.92
N LEU A 129 14.14 -5.38 11.55
CA LEU A 129 13.18 -5.99 12.47
C LEU A 129 13.65 -7.38 12.92
N PHE A 130 14.20 -8.17 11.98
CA PHE A 130 14.66 -9.51 12.31
C PHE A 130 15.95 -9.50 13.14
N SER A 131 16.87 -8.57 12.86
CA SER A 131 18.07 -8.34 13.68
C SER A 131 17.70 -8.01 15.12
N ARG A 132 16.77 -7.07 15.32
CA ARG A 132 16.30 -6.68 16.65
C ARG A 132 15.53 -7.80 17.36
N PHE A 133 14.80 -8.61 16.60
CA PHE A 133 14.11 -9.78 17.15
C PHE A 133 15.10 -10.88 17.59
N PHE A 134 16.21 -11.06 16.86
CA PHE A 134 17.31 -11.91 17.27
C PHE A 134 18.00 -11.40 18.54
N GLU A 135 18.27 -10.10 18.65
CA GLU A 135 18.84 -9.47 19.86
C GLU A 135 17.93 -9.66 21.08
N SER A 136 16.61 -9.77 20.87
CA SER A 136 15.61 -10.05 21.90
C SER A 136 15.50 -11.54 22.25
N ASN A 137 16.46 -12.39 21.83
CA ASN A 137 16.41 -13.85 21.95
C ASN A 137 15.13 -14.48 21.39
N PHE A 138 14.54 -13.86 20.36
CA PHE A 138 13.26 -14.24 19.76
C PHE A 138 12.07 -14.22 20.74
N ASP A 139 12.16 -13.48 21.85
CA ASP A 139 11.03 -13.17 22.71
C ASP A 139 10.23 -11.99 22.13
N ILE A 140 8.96 -12.25 21.80
CA ILE A 140 8.06 -11.26 21.20
C ILE A 140 7.70 -10.15 22.18
N ARG A 141 7.53 -10.46 23.47
CA ARG A 141 7.17 -9.45 24.47
C ARG A 141 8.34 -8.50 24.71
N HIS A 142 9.54 -9.05 24.82
CA HIS A 142 10.76 -8.26 24.92
C HIS A 142 10.93 -7.40 23.65
N PHE A 143 10.79 -8.01 22.47
CA PHE A 143 10.89 -7.30 21.20
C PHE A 143 9.90 -6.14 21.09
N GLU A 144 8.63 -6.37 21.41
CA GLU A 144 7.57 -5.35 21.41
C GLU A 144 7.93 -4.17 22.31
N ASN A 145 8.27 -4.44 23.58
CA ASN A 145 8.51 -3.41 24.58
C ASN A 145 9.67 -2.49 24.21
N TYR A 146 10.77 -3.05 23.67
CA TYR A 146 11.99 -2.29 23.40
C TYR A 146 12.13 -1.77 21.96
N ASN A 147 11.30 -2.23 21.01
CA ASN A 147 11.44 -1.88 19.59
C ASN A 147 10.22 -1.18 18.99
N GLN A 148 9.29 -0.65 19.81
CA GLN A 148 8.10 0.05 19.32
C GLN A 148 8.41 1.16 18.31
N PHE A 149 9.46 1.94 18.55
CA PHE A 149 9.92 2.99 17.64
C PHE A 149 10.28 2.43 16.26
N ILE A 150 11.08 1.36 16.24
CA ILE A 150 11.58 0.75 15.01
C ILE A 150 10.42 0.14 14.21
N ILE A 151 9.49 -0.52 14.90
CA ILE A 151 8.29 -1.09 14.28
C ILE A 151 7.45 0.02 13.63
N LYS A 152 7.13 1.08 14.37
CA LYS A 152 6.37 2.23 13.84
C LYS A 152 7.07 2.88 12.65
N ASN A 153 8.37 3.10 12.74
CA ASN A 153 9.14 3.70 11.64
C ASN A 153 9.11 2.80 10.40
N TYR A 154 9.26 1.48 10.59
CA TYR A 154 9.13 0.51 9.50
C TYR A 154 7.74 0.57 8.84
N SER A 155 6.65 0.65 9.62
CA SER A 155 5.29 0.78 9.10
C SER A 155 5.08 2.07 8.28
N ILE A 156 5.66 3.20 8.74
CA ILE A 156 5.56 4.48 8.04
C ILE A 156 6.34 4.46 6.73
N GLU A 157 7.56 3.92 6.73
CA GLU A 157 8.38 3.80 5.52
C GLU A 157 7.74 2.86 4.48
N ASN A 158 7.11 1.79 4.95
CA ASN A 158 6.43 0.81 4.11
C ASN A 158 4.94 1.09 3.88
N CYS A 159 4.49 2.33 4.08
CA CYS A 159 3.07 2.69 3.93
C CYS A 159 2.51 2.46 2.50
N HIS A 160 3.38 2.30 1.51
CA HIS A 160 3.00 1.96 0.14
C HIS A 160 2.38 0.54 0.04
N LEU A 161 2.74 -0.37 0.95
CA LEU A 161 2.20 -1.74 1.05
C LEU A 161 0.82 -1.82 1.71
N LEU A 162 0.30 -0.70 2.25
CA LEU A 162 -1.02 -0.68 2.87
C LEU A 162 -2.12 -1.07 1.86
N THR A 163 -3.14 -1.76 2.36
CA THR A 163 -4.34 -2.08 1.58
C THR A 163 -5.04 -0.80 1.11
N ASP A 164 -5.73 -0.88 -0.02
CA ASP A 164 -6.47 0.26 -0.57
C ASP A 164 -7.51 0.81 0.43
N SER A 165 -8.18 -0.08 1.17
CA SER A 165 -9.12 0.30 2.24
C SER A 165 -8.47 1.15 3.33
N ARG A 166 -7.28 0.77 3.80
CA ARG A 166 -6.51 1.54 4.80
C ARG A 166 -6.06 2.88 4.23
N LYS A 167 -5.56 2.90 2.99
CA LYS A 167 -5.16 4.14 2.30
C LYS A 167 -6.33 5.13 2.20
N ILE A 168 -7.51 4.66 1.82
CA ILE A 168 -8.73 5.48 1.75
C ILE A 168 -9.11 6.02 3.12
N SER A 169 -9.06 5.19 4.16
CA SER A 169 -9.33 5.62 5.54
C SER A 169 -8.40 6.77 5.96
N TYR A 170 -7.10 6.64 5.72
CA TYR A 170 -6.15 7.71 6.00
C TYR A 170 -6.40 8.97 5.18
N ILE A 171 -6.73 8.84 3.88
CA ILE A 171 -7.08 9.99 3.04
C ILE A 171 -8.31 10.72 3.57
N ARG A 172 -9.35 10.00 4.01
CA ARG A 172 -10.53 10.60 4.65
C ARG A 172 -10.16 11.33 5.94
N SER A 173 -9.27 10.76 6.74
CA SER A 173 -8.75 11.40 7.96
C SER A 173 -7.89 12.64 7.66
N ILE A 174 -7.09 12.63 6.60
CA ILE A 174 -6.34 13.80 6.12
C ILE A 174 -7.31 14.93 5.74
N ILE A 175 -8.34 14.62 4.96
CA ILE A 175 -9.35 15.58 4.52
C ILE A 175 -10.12 16.14 5.71
N SER A 176 -10.59 15.28 6.62
CA SER A 176 -11.38 15.72 7.78
C SER A 176 -10.55 16.56 8.75
N THR A 177 -9.29 16.22 8.98
CA THR A 177 -8.38 17.02 9.81
C THR A 177 -8.05 18.36 9.18
N TYR A 178 -7.84 18.41 7.86
CA TYR A 178 -7.61 19.66 7.14
C TYR A 178 -8.85 20.57 7.15
N ASN A 179 -10.03 20.02 6.87
CA ASN A 179 -11.29 20.78 6.87
C ASN A 179 -11.63 21.32 8.27
N ARG A 180 -11.39 20.55 9.34
CA ARG A 180 -11.61 21.02 10.72
C ARG A 180 -10.69 22.18 11.13
N LYS A 181 -9.46 22.24 10.59
CA LYS A 181 -8.52 23.33 10.87
C LYS A 181 -8.83 24.61 10.09
N ASN A 182 -9.56 24.51 8.98
CA ASN A 182 -9.87 25.65 8.13
C ASN A 182 -11.27 26.20 8.45
N ILE A 183 -11.31 27.38 9.07
CA ILE A 183 -12.56 28.05 9.44
C ILE A 183 -13.30 28.56 8.18
N LYS A 184 -12.57 28.91 7.11
CA LYS A 184 -13.15 29.40 5.86
C LYS A 184 -13.62 28.23 4.97
N SER A 185 -14.94 28.10 4.80
CA SER A 185 -15.59 27.04 4.01
C SER A 185 -15.06 26.93 2.56
N ASN A 186 -14.63 28.05 1.96
CA ASN A 186 -14.10 28.07 0.59
C ASN A 186 -12.79 27.27 0.40
N ASN A 187 -12.04 27.05 1.48
CA ASN A 187 -10.78 26.31 1.45
C ASN A 187 -10.93 24.82 1.76
N ASN A 188 -12.14 24.33 2.01
CA ASN A 188 -12.37 22.92 2.37
C ASN A 188 -12.35 22.00 1.13
N PHE A 189 -11.83 20.79 1.32
CA PHE A 189 -11.99 19.71 0.36
C PHE A 189 -13.42 19.16 0.44
N ASN A 190 -14.12 19.16 -0.69
CA ASN A 190 -15.46 18.58 -0.80
C ASN A 190 -15.40 17.44 -1.81
N ILE A 191 -15.03 16.24 -1.34
CA ILE A 191 -14.92 15.05 -2.18
C ILE A 191 -16.19 14.23 -2.00
N ASP A 192 -16.84 13.90 -3.11
CA ASP A 192 -18.06 13.10 -3.11
C ASP A 192 -17.78 11.66 -2.65
N LYS A 193 -18.73 11.05 -1.93
CA LYS A 193 -18.60 9.68 -1.42
C LYS A 193 -18.49 8.63 -2.53
N LYS A 194 -19.11 8.88 -3.69
CA LYS A 194 -19.09 8.01 -4.87
C LYS A 194 -17.84 8.22 -5.75
N PHE A 195 -16.92 9.12 -5.39
CA PHE A 195 -15.70 9.34 -6.17
C PHE A 195 -14.83 8.07 -6.23
N PRO A 196 -14.26 7.71 -7.39
CA PRO A 196 -13.53 6.45 -7.54
C PRO A 196 -12.34 6.30 -6.58
N PRO A 197 -12.33 5.25 -5.74
CA PRO A 197 -11.35 5.10 -4.66
C PRO A 197 -9.92 4.92 -5.18
N LYS A 198 -9.74 4.15 -6.28
CA LYS A 198 -8.43 3.93 -6.90
C LYS A 198 -7.81 5.23 -7.40
N ARG A 199 -8.61 6.11 -8.03
CA ARG A 199 -8.14 7.42 -8.47
C ARG A 199 -7.81 8.32 -7.29
N LEU A 200 -8.62 8.29 -6.24
CA LEU A 200 -8.35 9.05 -5.01
C LEU A 200 -7.01 8.65 -4.40
N ILE A 201 -6.72 7.35 -4.29
CA ILE A 201 -5.43 6.84 -3.81
C ILE A 201 -4.29 7.31 -4.73
N LYS A 202 -4.45 7.24 -6.05
CA LYS A 202 -3.41 7.67 -7.00
C LYS A 202 -3.02 9.15 -6.81
N VAL A 203 -4.00 10.03 -6.59
CA VAL A 203 -3.76 11.47 -6.46
C VAL A 203 -3.34 11.87 -5.04
N MET A 204 -4.03 11.35 -4.01
CA MET A 204 -3.83 11.72 -2.61
C MET A 204 -2.79 10.86 -1.88
N GLY A 205 -2.38 9.73 -2.46
CA GLY A 205 -1.46 8.78 -1.82
C GLY A 205 -0.13 9.40 -1.38
N LYS A 206 0.35 10.41 -2.11
CA LYS A 206 1.55 11.18 -1.76
C LYS A 206 1.47 11.90 -0.41
N PHE A 207 0.27 12.14 0.11
CA PHE A 207 0.07 12.79 1.42
C PHE A 207 0.01 11.81 2.59
N ILE A 208 -0.11 10.49 2.32
CA ILE A 208 -0.23 9.46 3.36
C ILE A 208 1.05 9.43 4.21
N LYS A 209 2.23 9.28 3.59
CA LYS A 209 3.50 9.22 4.34
C LYS A 209 3.72 10.47 5.22
N PRO A 210 3.61 11.73 4.70
CA PRO A 210 3.69 12.92 5.54
C PRO A 210 2.65 12.97 6.67
N TYR A 211 1.43 12.48 6.43
CA TYR A 211 0.38 12.40 7.46
C TYR A 211 0.72 11.41 8.57
N LEU A 212 1.22 10.23 8.21
CA LEU A 212 1.63 9.23 9.18
C LEU A 212 2.79 9.76 10.03
N MET A 213 3.77 10.41 9.40
CA MET A 213 4.90 11.06 10.09
C MET A 213 4.43 12.20 11.03
N ALA A 214 3.45 12.99 10.60
CA ALA A 214 2.89 14.10 11.38
C ALA A 214 2.15 13.64 12.67
N ASN A 215 1.58 12.44 12.68
CA ASN A 215 0.74 11.95 13.77
C ASN A 215 1.41 10.87 14.62
N TYR A 216 2.19 9.98 14.01
CA TYR A 216 2.66 8.74 14.64
C TYR A 216 4.17 8.64 14.78
N SER A 217 4.96 9.59 14.24
CA SER A 217 6.39 9.64 14.54
C SER A 217 6.65 9.80 16.03
N TYR A 218 7.72 9.18 16.52
CA TYR A 218 8.06 9.17 17.93
C TYR A 218 8.63 10.52 18.41
N GLU A 219 9.46 11.17 17.59
CA GLU A 219 10.04 12.48 17.89
C GLU A 219 9.05 13.63 17.63
N SER A 220 8.94 14.56 18.58
CA SER A 220 8.08 15.75 18.46
C SER A 220 8.48 16.64 17.29
N ASP A 221 9.77 16.84 17.08
CA ASP A 221 10.27 17.79 16.08
C ASP A 221 9.95 17.31 14.67
N ILE A 222 10.09 16.00 14.44
CA ILE A 222 9.63 15.34 13.22
C ILE A 222 8.13 15.54 13.05
N ARG A 223 7.32 15.29 14.09
CA ARG A 223 5.85 15.51 13.99
C ARG A 223 5.52 16.96 13.62
N ILE A 224 6.13 17.94 14.28
CA ILE A 224 5.90 19.37 14.03
C ILE A 224 6.29 19.73 12.59
N LYS A 225 7.50 19.35 12.16
CA LYS A 225 8.00 19.56 10.80
C LYS A 225 7.05 18.99 9.74
N TYR A 226 6.61 17.74 9.92
CA TYR A 226 5.72 17.09 8.96
C TYR A 226 4.28 17.63 9.00
N ARG A 227 3.79 18.12 10.15
CA ARG A 227 2.51 18.85 10.23
C ARG A 227 2.55 20.13 9.40
N MET A 228 3.62 20.91 9.52
CA MET A 228 3.81 22.13 8.73
C MET A 228 3.92 21.81 7.23
N LYS A 229 4.75 20.81 6.88
CA LYS A 229 4.94 20.35 5.50
C LYS A 229 3.63 19.86 4.88
N LEU A 230 2.87 19.00 5.58
CA LEU A 230 1.60 18.49 5.10
C LEU A 230 0.58 19.61 4.88
N ASN A 231 0.46 20.54 5.83
CA ASN A 231 -0.44 21.68 5.69
C ASN A 231 -0.08 22.54 4.47
N LYS A 232 1.22 22.83 4.25
CA LYS A 232 1.68 23.59 3.07
C LYS A 232 1.28 22.87 1.77
N LEU A 233 1.62 21.58 1.67
CA LEU A 233 1.33 20.77 0.49
C LEU A 233 -0.17 20.66 0.19
N LEU A 234 -1.02 20.49 1.21
CA LEU A 234 -2.48 20.44 1.04
C LEU A 234 -3.06 21.79 0.60
N ARG A 235 -2.54 22.90 1.13
CA ARG A 235 -2.95 24.26 0.72
C ARG A 235 -2.57 24.52 -0.73
N GLU A 236 -1.36 24.17 -1.14
CA GLU A 236 -0.91 24.28 -2.53
C GLU A 236 -1.77 23.42 -3.46
N PHE A 237 -2.01 22.16 -3.09
CA PHE A 237 -2.86 21.26 -3.86
C PHE A 237 -4.28 21.81 -4.03
N LYS A 238 -4.87 22.35 -2.95
CA LYS A 238 -6.20 22.96 -2.97
C LYS A 238 -6.26 24.21 -3.83
N LYS A 239 -5.22 25.05 -3.80
CA LYS A 239 -5.13 26.26 -4.66
C LYS A 239 -5.10 25.87 -6.13
N GLN A 240 -4.32 24.86 -6.48
CA GLN A 240 -4.21 24.37 -7.87
C GLN A 240 -5.48 23.64 -8.32
N ASN A 241 -6.14 22.91 -7.42
CA ASN A 241 -7.28 22.04 -7.74
C ASN A 241 -8.45 22.24 -6.76
N PRO A 242 -9.11 23.41 -6.77
CA PRO A 242 -10.15 23.73 -5.80
C PRO A 242 -11.41 22.88 -5.96
N LEU A 243 -11.69 22.36 -7.16
CA LEU A 243 -12.88 21.54 -7.40
C LEU A 243 -12.62 20.03 -7.35
N PHE A 244 -11.38 19.57 -7.08
CA PHE A 244 -11.03 18.15 -7.08
C PHE A 244 -12.00 17.28 -6.26
N GLY A 245 -12.46 16.18 -6.86
CA GLY A 245 -13.32 15.18 -6.23
C GLY A 245 -14.78 15.59 -6.07
N ARG A 246 -15.18 16.81 -6.48
CA ARG A 246 -16.58 17.25 -6.45
C ARG A 246 -17.39 16.55 -7.54
N LYS A 247 -18.64 16.23 -7.23
CA LYS A 247 -19.66 15.84 -8.19
C LYS A 247 -20.35 17.08 -8.73
N ILE A 248 -20.39 17.22 -10.05
CA ILE A 248 -21.13 18.29 -10.75
C ILE A 248 -22.33 17.68 -11.43
N LEU A 249 -23.51 18.23 -11.17
CA LEU A 249 -24.73 17.86 -11.87
C LEU A 249 -24.84 18.65 -13.18
N SER A 250 -25.20 17.97 -14.27
CA SER A 250 -25.40 18.62 -15.56
C SER A 250 -26.56 18.01 -16.33
N PHE A 251 -27.46 18.86 -16.82
CA PHE A 251 -28.56 18.46 -17.68
C PHE A 251 -28.08 17.97 -19.06
N SER A 252 -26.88 18.37 -19.50
CA SER A 252 -26.29 17.98 -20.78
C SER A 252 -25.31 16.81 -20.63
N ILE A 253 -25.47 15.95 -19.61
CA ILE A 253 -24.53 14.88 -19.28
C ILE A 253 -24.29 13.90 -20.45
N ARG A 254 -25.34 13.58 -21.22
CA ARG A 254 -25.23 12.70 -22.39
C ARG A 254 -24.29 13.28 -23.44
N LYS A 255 -24.43 14.58 -23.71
CA LYS A 255 -23.57 15.30 -24.64
C LYS A 255 -22.13 15.39 -24.14
N ILE A 256 -21.92 15.62 -22.84
CA ILE A 256 -20.58 15.60 -22.21
C ILE A 256 -19.96 14.20 -22.34
N TYR A 257 -20.74 13.14 -22.15
CA TYR A 257 -20.27 11.77 -22.30
C TYR A 257 -19.81 11.47 -23.73
N TYR A 258 -20.59 11.88 -24.74
CA TYR A 258 -20.17 11.74 -26.13
C TYR A 258 -18.89 12.52 -26.43
N ILE A 259 -18.82 13.79 -26.02
CA ILE A 259 -17.62 14.62 -26.16
C ILE A 259 -16.41 13.93 -25.51
N SER A 260 -16.58 13.40 -24.30
CA SER A 260 -15.53 12.69 -23.57
C SER A 260 -15.03 11.44 -24.31
N ARG A 261 -15.95 10.59 -24.80
CA ARG A 261 -15.60 9.39 -25.56
C ARG A 261 -14.87 9.70 -26.86
N LEU A 262 -15.36 10.68 -27.61
CA LEU A 262 -14.73 11.11 -28.87
C LEU A 262 -13.30 11.62 -28.65
N ILE A 263 -13.05 12.35 -27.56
CA ILE A 263 -11.72 12.90 -27.27
C ILE A 263 -10.76 11.83 -26.77
N TYR A 264 -11.19 10.99 -25.81
CA TYR A 264 -10.27 10.08 -25.12
C TYR A 264 -10.08 8.73 -25.82
N GLU A 265 -11.11 8.21 -26.49
CA GLU A 265 -11.06 6.87 -27.10
C GLU A 265 -10.83 6.95 -28.61
N GLU A 266 -11.60 7.80 -29.28
CA GLU A 266 -11.54 7.96 -30.74
C GLU A 266 -10.50 9.02 -31.16
N LYS A 267 -9.86 9.71 -30.19
CA LYS A 267 -8.82 10.74 -30.39
C LYS A 267 -9.21 11.86 -31.37
N GLN A 268 -10.49 12.20 -31.40
CA GLN A 268 -10.99 13.25 -32.29
C GLN A 268 -10.82 14.64 -31.69
N CYS A 269 -10.58 15.63 -32.55
CA CYS A 269 -10.44 17.02 -32.16
C CYS A 269 -11.82 17.67 -32.01
N ILE A 270 -12.08 18.28 -30.85
CA ILE A 270 -13.28 19.09 -30.58
C ILE A 270 -12.81 20.44 -30.10
N PHE A 271 -13.22 21.51 -30.80
CA PHE A 271 -12.91 22.88 -30.40
C PHE A 271 -13.68 23.23 -29.13
N LEU A 272 -12.94 23.45 -28.04
CA LEU A 272 -13.47 23.85 -26.75
C LEU A 272 -12.73 25.09 -26.26
N PRO A 273 -13.37 25.93 -25.42
CA PRO A 273 -12.71 27.09 -24.86
C PRO A 273 -11.42 26.72 -24.15
N PHE A 274 -10.43 27.60 -24.22
CA PHE A 274 -9.14 27.41 -23.57
C PHE A 274 -9.33 27.07 -22.08
N ASN A 275 -8.59 26.06 -21.62
CA ASN A 275 -8.61 25.55 -20.24
C ASN A 275 -9.94 24.93 -19.75
N SER A 276 -10.80 24.48 -20.67
CA SER A 276 -12.02 23.73 -20.33
C SER A 276 -11.69 22.35 -19.74
N TYR A 277 -12.31 21.99 -18.62
CA TYR A 277 -12.20 20.64 -18.06
C TYR A 277 -13.23 19.70 -18.67
N ILE A 278 -12.75 18.58 -19.24
CA ILE A 278 -13.59 17.49 -19.73
C ILE A 278 -13.32 16.26 -18.86
N PRO A 279 -14.34 15.69 -18.21
CA PRO A 279 -14.16 14.45 -17.44
C PRO A 279 -13.83 13.29 -18.38
N LYS A 280 -12.99 12.35 -17.93
CA LYS A 280 -12.86 11.05 -18.62
C LYS A 280 -14.17 10.27 -18.56
N PRO A 281 -14.44 9.34 -19.49
CA PRO A 281 -15.72 8.63 -19.52
C PRO A 281 -16.02 7.88 -18.22
N GLU A 282 -15.00 7.34 -17.56
CA GLU A 282 -15.07 6.63 -16.26
C GLU A 282 -15.58 7.51 -15.11
N PHE A 283 -15.45 8.84 -15.22
CA PHE A 283 -15.87 9.79 -14.18
C PHE A 283 -17.26 10.36 -14.44
N ILE A 284 -17.94 9.92 -15.50
CA ILE A 284 -19.29 10.39 -15.86
C ILE A 284 -20.29 9.32 -15.43
N SER A 285 -21.21 9.69 -14.53
CA SER A 285 -22.37 8.87 -14.19
C SER A 285 -23.61 9.44 -14.88
N ILE A 286 -24.09 8.70 -15.87
CA ILE A 286 -25.27 9.07 -16.65
C ILE A 286 -26.54 8.92 -15.78
N GLU A 287 -26.60 7.89 -14.94
CA GLU A 287 -27.68 7.60 -13.99
C GLU A 287 -27.88 8.75 -12.99
N ASP A 288 -26.77 9.20 -12.38
CA ASP A 288 -26.76 10.26 -11.39
C ASP A 288 -26.82 11.68 -12.02
N LYS A 289 -26.94 11.77 -13.35
CA LYS A 289 -26.90 13.03 -14.13
C LYS A 289 -25.72 13.94 -13.76
N GLY A 290 -24.55 13.37 -13.54
CA GLY A 290 -23.38 14.13 -13.09
C GLY A 290 -22.04 13.48 -13.38
N TYR A 291 -20.98 14.26 -13.19
CA TYR A 291 -19.62 13.78 -13.37
C TYR A 291 -18.71 14.28 -12.26
N PHE A 292 -17.60 13.57 -12.05
CA PHE A 292 -16.60 13.92 -11.08
C PHE A 292 -15.45 14.70 -11.70
N ILE A 293 -14.89 15.61 -10.92
CA ILE A 293 -13.73 16.41 -11.33
C ILE A 293 -12.45 15.72 -10.86
N ASP A 294 -11.63 15.36 -11.82
CA ASP A 294 -10.33 14.74 -11.63
C ASP A 294 -9.19 15.77 -11.53
N PHE A 295 -8.04 15.29 -11.08
CA PHE A 295 -6.78 16.02 -11.07
C PHE A 295 -6.16 16.07 -12.48
N LYS A 296 -5.85 17.28 -12.97
CA LYS A 296 -5.04 17.50 -14.18
C LYS A 296 -3.58 17.60 -13.74
N GLU A 297 -2.73 16.69 -14.24
CA GLU A 297 -1.29 16.77 -14.02
C GLU A 297 -0.75 18.03 -14.71
N SER A 298 -0.18 18.97 -13.95
CA SER A 298 0.55 20.10 -14.50
C SER A 298 1.85 19.56 -15.09
N ASN A 299 1.87 19.30 -16.40
CA ASN A 299 3.09 18.96 -17.11
C ASN A 299 3.94 20.23 -17.21
N ASN A 300 4.86 20.43 -16.26
CA ASN A 300 5.80 21.55 -16.27
C ASN A 300 6.98 21.34 -17.25
N TYR A 301 6.85 20.47 -18.23
CA TYR A 301 7.89 20.27 -19.24
C TYR A 301 7.59 21.17 -20.43
N THR A 302 8.19 22.35 -20.45
CA THR A 302 8.29 23.14 -21.67
C THR A 302 9.48 22.60 -22.46
N THR A 303 9.27 22.23 -23.72
CA THR A 303 10.35 21.83 -24.66
C THR A 303 11.28 22.98 -25.01
N PHE A 304 10.89 24.21 -24.65
CA PHE A 304 11.65 25.43 -24.88
C PHE A 304 12.25 25.94 -23.56
N PRO A 305 13.50 26.43 -23.57
CA PRO A 305 14.08 27.12 -22.44
C PRO A 305 13.29 28.41 -22.16
N ILE A 306 12.76 28.52 -20.94
CA ILE A 306 12.07 29.71 -20.47
C ILE A 306 13.15 30.74 -20.10
N PHE A 307 13.47 31.65 -21.03
CA PHE A 307 14.47 32.71 -20.82
C PHE A 307 13.95 33.92 -20.05
N GLU A 308 12.63 34.04 -19.87
CA GLU A 308 12.02 35.14 -19.12
C GLU A 308 11.46 34.62 -17.80
N GLN A 309 12.17 34.92 -16.71
CA GLN A 309 11.65 34.80 -15.35
C GLN A 309 10.70 35.96 -15.06
N ASP A 310 9.55 35.96 -15.75
CA ASP A 310 8.41 36.67 -15.22
C ASP A 310 7.98 35.95 -13.94
N ASN A 311 8.22 36.59 -12.79
CA ASN A 311 7.86 36.14 -11.44
C ASN A 311 6.33 36.00 -11.20
N LYS A 312 5.54 35.88 -12.27
CA LYS A 312 4.16 35.41 -12.23
C LYS A 312 4.18 33.96 -12.69
N SER A 313 4.29 33.02 -11.75
CA SER A 313 3.71 31.70 -12.01
C SER A 313 2.26 31.95 -12.39
N ILE A 314 1.91 31.86 -13.67
CA ILE A 314 0.53 31.80 -14.10
C ILE A 314 0.03 30.52 -13.45
N ILE A 315 -0.61 30.67 -12.28
CA ILE A 315 -1.35 29.58 -11.66
C ILE A 315 -2.52 29.42 -12.62
N GLU A 316 -2.35 28.52 -13.60
CA GLU A 316 -3.45 28.05 -14.42
C GLU A 316 -4.49 27.46 -13.47
N ASN A 317 -5.44 28.29 -13.07
CA ASN A 317 -6.57 27.84 -12.27
C ASN A 317 -7.35 26.87 -13.17
N ASN A 318 -7.19 25.58 -12.93
CA ASN A 318 -7.82 24.47 -13.66
C ASN A 318 -9.34 24.38 -13.41
N ASN A 319 -10.08 25.48 -13.55
CA ASN A 319 -11.45 25.60 -13.04
C ASN A 319 -12.39 26.40 -13.92
N ILE A 320 -12.23 26.40 -15.25
CA ILE A 320 -13.37 26.77 -16.09
C ILE A 320 -14.17 25.49 -16.34
N LEU A 321 -15.17 25.31 -15.47
CA LEU A 321 -16.23 24.37 -15.72
C LEU A 321 -16.87 24.73 -17.06
N LEU A 322 -16.99 23.76 -17.97
CA LEU A 322 -17.71 23.96 -19.22
C LEU A 322 -19.13 24.45 -18.92
N SER A 323 -19.43 25.69 -19.33
CA SER A 323 -20.74 26.26 -19.11
C SER A 323 -21.78 25.45 -19.89
N SER A 324 -22.99 25.34 -19.35
CA SER A 324 -24.09 24.64 -20.03
C SER A 324 -24.41 25.23 -21.40
N LYS A 325 -24.12 26.53 -21.62
CA LYS A 325 -24.26 27.20 -22.92
C LYS A 325 -23.23 26.69 -23.93
N THR A 326 -21.95 26.67 -23.54
CA THR A 326 -20.85 26.19 -24.37
C THR A 326 -21.07 24.73 -24.81
N ILE A 327 -21.53 23.87 -23.90
CA ILE A 327 -21.80 22.46 -24.24
C ILE A 327 -22.94 22.34 -25.26
N LYS A 328 -23.96 23.20 -25.18
CA LYS A 328 -25.06 23.22 -26.16
C LYS A 328 -24.58 23.68 -27.54
N GLU A 329 -23.64 24.62 -27.59
CA GLU A 329 -23.11 25.20 -28.84
C GLU A 329 -22.16 24.26 -29.62
N VAL A 330 -21.56 23.26 -28.98
CA VAL A 330 -20.73 22.26 -29.69
C VAL A 330 -21.55 21.52 -30.75
N LYS A 331 -21.22 21.69 -32.03
CA LYS A 331 -21.80 20.94 -33.15
C LYS A 331 -20.88 19.77 -33.51
N PHE A 332 -21.46 18.59 -33.66
CA PHE A 332 -20.73 17.39 -34.10
C PHE A 332 -20.68 17.34 -35.63
N THR A 333 -19.55 16.86 -36.18
CA THR A 333 -19.44 16.57 -37.62
C THR A 333 -20.29 15.35 -38.01
N PRO A 334 -20.61 15.15 -39.30
CA PRO A 334 -21.35 13.96 -39.74
C PRO A 334 -20.67 12.64 -39.30
N ASP A 335 -19.35 12.56 -39.42
CA ASP A 335 -18.58 11.39 -39.01
C ASP A 335 -18.64 11.14 -37.48
N GLN A 336 -18.61 12.22 -36.69
CA GLN A 336 -18.81 12.15 -35.24
C GLN A 336 -20.20 11.63 -34.88
N ILE A 337 -21.23 12.05 -35.62
CA ILE A 337 -22.61 11.62 -35.39
C ILE A 337 -22.74 10.12 -35.67
N ILE A 338 -22.17 9.62 -36.77
CA ILE A 338 -22.19 8.19 -37.12
C ILE A 338 -21.57 7.36 -35.98
N ILE A 339 -20.39 7.75 -35.51
CA ILE A 339 -19.69 7.06 -34.40
C ILE A 339 -20.55 7.07 -33.13
N ILE A 340 -21.15 8.22 -32.79
CA ILE A 340 -22.03 8.34 -31.62
C ILE A 340 -23.23 7.41 -31.76
N THR A 341 -23.89 7.40 -32.92
CA THR A 341 -25.12 6.61 -33.15
C THR A 341 -24.86 5.12 -33.15
N GLU A 342 -23.76 4.66 -33.72
CA GLU A 342 -23.46 3.23 -33.84
C GLU A 342 -22.88 2.66 -32.53
N LYS A 343 -21.94 3.36 -31.89
CA LYS A 343 -21.20 2.82 -30.74
C LYS A 343 -21.76 3.22 -29.38
N TYR A 344 -22.14 4.49 -29.20
CA TYR A 344 -22.37 5.04 -27.86
C TYR A 344 -23.85 5.26 -27.52
N TYR A 345 -24.71 5.47 -28.52
CA TYR A 345 -26.14 5.60 -28.32
C TYR A 345 -26.80 4.31 -27.78
N PRO A 346 -26.49 3.10 -28.27
CA PRO A 346 -27.04 1.85 -27.72
C PRO A 346 -26.67 1.65 -26.25
N VAL A 347 -25.40 1.91 -25.89
CA VAL A 347 -24.89 1.79 -24.52
C VAL A 347 -25.66 2.67 -23.53
N ILE A 348 -25.98 3.91 -23.91
CA ILE A 348 -26.78 4.79 -23.04
C ILE A 348 -28.23 4.31 -22.91
N LYS A 349 -28.80 3.79 -23.99
CA LYS A 349 -30.17 3.28 -24.00
C LYS A 349 -30.32 2.07 -23.08
N ASP A 350 -29.36 1.15 -23.14
CA ASP A 350 -29.34 -0.04 -22.27
C ASP A 350 -29.14 0.33 -20.80
N LEU A 351 -28.26 1.29 -20.51
CA LEU A 351 -27.98 1.78 -19.15
C LEU A 351 -29.18 2.52 -18.50
N LEU A 352 -30.06 3.11 -19.31
CA LEU A 352 -31.28 3.75 -18.82
C LEU A 352 -32.42 2.74 -18.63
N ASN A 353 -32.50 1.73 -19.49
CA ASN A 353 -33.51 0.68 -19.41
C ASN A 353 -33.27 -0.27 -18.22
N SER A 354 -32.01 -0.51 -17.83
CA SER A 354 -31.65 -1.33 -16.67
C SER A 354 -32.03 -0.68 -15.33
N VAL A 355 -32.09 0.65 -15.26
CA VAL A 355 -32.50 1.38 -14.04
C VAL A 355 -34.02 1.29 -13.84
N THR A 356 -34.80 1.27 -14.93
CA THR A 356 -36.26 1.15 -14.87
C THR A 356 -36.78 -0.24 -14.49
N THR A 357 -35.93 -1.27 -14.50
CA THR A 357 -36.32 -2.67 -14.23
C THR A 357 -35.91 -3.18 -12.85
N THR A 358 -35.36 -2.35 -11.95
CA THR A 358 -35.17 -2.73 -10.55
C THR A 358 -36.48 -2.57 -9.76
N PRO A 359 -37.14 -3.64 -9.28
CA PRO A 359 -38.35 -3.51 -8.49
C PRO A 359 -37.98 -3.03 -7.09
N THR A 360 -38.70 -2.02 -6.62
CA THR A 360 -38.84 -1.69 -5.19
C THR A 360 -39.16 -2.96 -4.41
N SER A 361 -38.19 -3.52 -3.68
CA SER A 361 -38.50 -4.46 -2.60
C SER A 361 -39.21 -3.66 -1.52
N THR A 362 -40.49 -3.96 -1.39
CA THR A 362 -41.39 -3.49 -0.35
C THR A 362 -40.77 -3.64 1.02
N ILE A 363 -40.79 -2.52 1.75
CA ILE A 363 -40.85 -2.50 3.20
C ILE A 363 -42.11 -3.28 3.57
N ASN A 364 -41.95 -4.49 4.10
CA ASN A 364 -42.98 -5.09 4.95
C ASN A 364 -42.49 -4.94 6.38
N ASN A 365 -43.28 -4.19 7.15
CA ASN A 365 -43.35 -4.29 8.59
C ASN A 365 -43.77 -5.73 8.93
N ASP A 366 -42.93 -6.41 9.70
CA ASP A 366 -43.27 -7.11 10.95
C ASP A 366 -41.98 -7.38 11.74
#